data_AF-A0A8C9RK00-F1
#
_entry.id   AF-A0A8C9RK00-F1
#
_cell.length_a   1.000
_cell.length_b   1.000
_cell.length_c   1.000
_cell.angle_alpha   90.00
_cell.angle_beta   90.00
_cell.angle_gamma   90.00
#
_symmetry.space_group_name_H-M   'P 1'
#
loop_
_entity.id
_entity.type
_entity.pdbx_description
1 polymer ?
#
loop_
_entity_poly.entity_id
_entity_poly.type
_entity_poly.pdbx_seq_one_letter_code
_entity_poly.pdbx_strand_id
1 'polypeptide(L)'
;MEEARALLKEGVLAHLSALETESVRLVELQREAWRQQATREELCATVERLRAQRDQLRAKVLSATSLQQVMTEVDQENEEKRSEEEKSAGDSQLHMSLLTARLSHVKNLLRAHHLIGGYDITETRRGKGVCFSIATAFEDRTLETYNVEMDLARTMRICRHNIPPFIPLERLAQENFQSDIMAFLDSLSMHLNAYVGRRQQVRLIQELFHGSVKVLESNALCSILVLRCRQVGEKKAAALCTLEYGDPTRCLPTRVTIDSEEKTLTDSPQWNEIQALFLETPAHQALLAIRREERIA
;
A
#
# COMPACT_ATOMS: atom_id res chain seq x y z
N MET A 1 59.98 41.23 -11.15
CA MET A 1 61.44 40.94 -11.18
C MET A 1 62.16 41.32 -9.88
N GLU A 2 61.65 42.28 -9.10
CA GLU A 2 62.27 42.68 -7.81
C GLU A 2 61.94 41.71 -6.66
N GLU A 3 60.72 41.17 -6.63
CA GLU A 3 60.29 40.18 -5.60
C GLU A 3 61.02 38.84 -5.70
N ALA A 4 61.25 38.35 -6.92
CA ALA A 4 62.03 37.13 -7.17
C ALA A 4 63.49 37.26 -6.67
N ARG A 5 64.06 38.47 -6.72
CA ARG A 5 65.42 38.75 -6.21
C ARG A 5 65.46 38.89 -4.68
N ALA A 6 64.36 39.29 -4.05
CA ALA A 6 64.25 39.37 -2.59
C ALA A 6 64.16 37.98 -1.95
N LEU A 7 63.36 37.07 -2.52
CA LEU A 7 63.18 35.69 -2.03
C LEU A 7 64.42 34.80 -2.24
N LEU A 8 65.22 35.05 -3.29
CA LEU A 8 66.50 34.36 -3.50
C LEU A 8 67.54 34.65 -2.38
N LYS A 9 67.37 35.74 -1.60
CA LYS A 9 68.22 36.04 -0.43
C LYS A 9 67.88 35.17 0.80
N GLU A 10 66.68 34.60 0.84
CA GLU A 10 66.18 33.74 1.94
C GLU A 10 66.51 32.25 1.72
N GLY A 11 67.12 31.91 0.58
CA GLY A 11 67.57 30.56 0.23
C GLY A 11 66.74 29.93 -0.89
N VAL A 12 67.41 29.13 -1.73
CA VAL A 12 66.81 28.51 -2.93
C VAL A 12 65.58 27.65 -2.58
N LEU A 13 65.61 26.94 -1.44
CA LEU A 13 64.51 26.09 -1.00
C LEU A 13 63.25 26.90 -0.61
N ALA A 14 63.42 28.05 0.04
CA ALA A 14 62.29 28.91 0.41
C ALA A 14 61.59 29.46 -0.84
N HIS A 15 62.37 29.90 -1.85
CA HIS A 15 61.82 30.37 -3.11
C HIS A 15 61.10 29.26 -3.89
N LEU A 16 61.65 28.05 -3.93
CA LEU A 16 60.99 26.89 -4.55
C LEU A 16 59.68 26.53 -3.82
N SER A 17 59.64 26.59 -2.49
CA SER A 17 58.40 26.35 -1.72
C SER A 17 57.32 27.40 -2.00
N ALA A 18 57.71 28.68 -2.16
CA ALA A 18 56.78 29.74 -2.53
C ALA A 18 56.19 29.49 -3.94
N LEU A 19 57.03 29.14 -4.92
CA LEU A 19 56.59 28.79 -6.27
C LEU A 19 55.69 27.55 -6.29
N GLU A 20 55.98 26.54 -5.46
CA GLU A 20 55.12 25.36 -5.31
C GLU A 20 53.74 25.75 -4.77
N THR A 21 53.67 26.56 -3.70
CA THR A 21 52.38 27.03 -3.17
C THR A 21 51.58 27.87 -4.16
N GLU A 22 52.25 28.71 -4.95
CA GLU A 22 51.61 29.52 -5.98
C GLU A 22 51.13 28.65 -7.16
N SER A 23 51.89 27.63 -7.53
CA SER A 23 51.48 26.65 -8.54
C SER A 23 50.23 25.86 -8.10
N VAL A 24 50.18 25.42 -6.84
CA VAL A 24 49.03 24.70 -6.28
C VAL A 24 47.80 25.59 -6.26
N ARG A 25 47.95 26.86 -5.83
CA ARG A 25 46.87 27.84 -5.81
C ARG A 25 46.31 28.13 -7.20
N LEU A 26 47.16 28.27 -8.21
CA LEU A 26 46.72 28.47 -9.61
C LEU A 26 45.96 27.26 -10.14
N VAL A 27 46.40 26.04 -9.82
CA VAL A 27 45.70 24.80 -10.21
C VAL A 27 44.34 24.70 -9.53
N GLU A 28 44.23 25.08 -8.25
CA GLU A 28 42.95 25.11 -7.53
C GLU A 28 41.96 26.10 -8.14
N LEU A 29 42.39 27.34 -8.41
CA LEU A 29 41.57 28.35 -9.08
C LEU A 29 41.11 27.88 -10.46
N GLN A 30 41.99 27.23 -11.23
CA GLN A 30 41.65 26.69 -12.53
C GLN A 30 40.63 25.55 -12.43
N ARG A 31 40.75 24.67 -11.42
CA ARG A 31 39.77 23.60 -11.15
C ARG A 31 38.42 24.14 -10.74
N GLU A 32 38.38 25.19 -9.91
CA GLU A 32 37.14 25.84 -9.50
C GLU A 32 36.43 26.50 -10.67
N ALA A 33 37.17 27.21 -11.53
CA ALA A 33 36.62 27.78 -12.76
C ALA A 33 36.05 26.69 -13.68
N TRP A 34 36.74 25.56 -13.81
CA TRP A 34 36.26 24.41 -14.59
C TRP A 34 34.99 23.80 -14.01
N ARG A 35 34.89 23.65 -12.69
CA ARG A 35 33.68 23.15 -12.01
C ARG A 35 32.51 24.11 -12.21
N GLN A 36 32.74 25.40 -12.05
CA GLN A 36 31.71 26.41 -12.28
C GLN A 36 31.22 26.39 -13.73
N GLN A 37 32.12 26.23 -14.69
CA GLN A 37 31.76 26.13 -16.10
C GLN A 37 30.95 24.85 -16.39
N ALA A 38 31.37 23.70 -15.87
CA ALA A 38 30.62 22.45 -16.00
C ALA A 38 29.20 22.55 -15.40
N THR A 39 29.06 23.11 -14.20
CA THR A 39 27.73 23.32 -13.58
C THR A 39 26.85 24.27 -14.38
N ARG A 40 27.43 25.30 -15.00
CA ARG A 40 26.71 26.23 -15.88
C ARG A 40 26.22 25.53 -17.15
N GLU A 41 27.04 24.68 -17.75
CA GLU A 41 26.68 23.92 -18.94
C GLU A 41 25.57 22.91 -18.66
N GLU A 42 25.64 22.20 -17.52
CA GLU A 42 24.57 21.32 -17.05
C GLU A 42 23.25 22.08 -16.85
N LEU A 43 23.30 23.22 -16.15
CA LEU A 43 22.13 24.06 -15.92
C LEU A 43 21.54 24.58 -17.24
N CYS A 44 22.37 25.04 -18.18
CA CYS A 44 21.92 25.45 -19.51
C CYS A 44 21.20 24.29 -20.24
N ALA A 45 21.77 23.08 -20.23
CA ALA A 45 21.14 21.91 -20.83
C ALA A 45 19.79 21.57 -20.17
N THR A 46 19.67 21.73 -18.85
CA THR A 46 18.37 21.53 -18.17
C THR A 46 17.33 22.57 -18.59
N VAL A 47 17.72 23.84 -18.75
CA VAL A 47 16.82 24.91 -19.18
C VAL A 47 16.34 24.68 -20.60
N GLU A 48 17.22 24.26 -21.51
CA GLU A 48 16.83 23.93 -22.89
C GLU A 48 15.83 22.77 -22.94
N ARG A 49 16.06 21.71 -22.15
CA ARG A 49 15.12 20.59 -22.03
C ARG A 49 13.74 21.04 -21.54
N LEU A 50 13.70 21.88 -20.51
CA LEU A 50 12.45 22.41 -19.95
C LEU A 50 11.74 23.33 -20.94
N ARG A 51 12.49 24.13 -21.72
CA ARG A 51 11.92 24.96 -22.80
C ARG A 51 11.29 24.09 -23.89
N ALA A 52 11.98 23.03 -24.33
CA ALA A 52 11.43 22.09 -25.31
C ALA A 52 10.13 21.43 -24.80
N GLN A 53 10.10 21.01 -23.52
CA GLN A 53 8.89 20.46 -22.90
C GLN A 53 7.76 21.48 -22.83
N ARG A 54 8.05 22.72 -22.42
CA ARG A 54 7.07 23.82 -22.41
C ARG A 54 6.50 24.05 -23.81
N ASP A 55 7.34 24.09 -24.83
CA ASP A 55 6.91 24.38 -26.20
C ASP A 55 6.09 23.21 -26.77
N GLN A 56 6.43 21.97 -26.43
CA GLN A 56 5.61 20.80 -26.74
C GLN A 56 4.23 20.86 -26.07
N LEU A 57 4.17 21.26 -24.80
CA LEU A 57 2.90 21.43 -24.09
C LEU A 57 2.07 22.59 -24.65
N ARG A 58 2.71 23.71 -25.00
CA ARG A 58 2.04 24.83 -25.68
C ARG A 58 1.48 24.41 -27.03
N ALA A 59 2.22 23.64 -27.83
CA ALA A 59 1.72 23.13 -29.10
C ALA A 59 0.50 22.21 -28.92
N LYS A 60 0.53 21.33 -27.91
CA LYS A 60 -0.63 20.48 -27.56
C LYS A 60 -1.85 21.32 -27.17
N VAL A 61 -1.68 22.32 -26.31
CA VAL A 61 -2.76 23.23 -25.91
C VAL A 61 -3.31 24.01 -27.10
N LEU A 62 -2.43 24.58 -27.94
CA LEU A 62 -2.82 25.31 -29.14
C LEU A 62 -3.62 24.43 -30.09
N SER A 63 -3.17 23.21 -30.36
CA SER A 63 -3.90 22.24 -31.18
C SER A 63 -5.27 21.88 -30.60
N ALA A 64 -5.38 21.77 -29.27
CA ALA A 64 -6.66 21.52 -28.60
C ALA A 64 -7.62 22.72 -28.71
N THR A 65 -7.11 23.96 -28.57
CA THR A 65 -7.92 25.18 -28.77
C THR A 65 -8.32 25.40 -30.22
N SER A 66 -7.45 25.12 -31.19
CA SER A 66 -7.80 25.20 -32.62
C SER A 66 -8.83 24.14 -33.00
N LEU A 67 -8.75 22.93 -32.44
CA LEU A 67 -9.79 21.92 -32.60
C LEU A 67 -11.12 22.38 -32.00
N GLN A 68 -11.10 23.03 -30.83
CA GLN A 68 -12.32 23.63 -30.26
C GLN A 68 -12.89 24.75 -31.13
N GLN A 69 -12.05 25.61 -31.71
CA GLN A 69 -12.51 26.68 -32.62
C GLN A 69 -13.11 26.11 -33.90
N VAL A 70 -12.47 25.11 -34.52
CA VAL A 70 -13.01 24.42 -35.70
C VAL A 70 -14.30 23.69 -35.35
N MET A 71 -14.41 23.08 -34.17
CA MET A 71 -15.69 22.50 -33.71
C MET A 71 -16.77 23.57 -33.60
N THR A 72 -16.48 24.74 -33.01
CA THR A 72 -17.46 25.82 -32.91
C THR A 72 -17.81 26.47 -34.25
N GLU A 73 -16.89 26.52 -35.22
CA GLU A 73 -17.13 27.03 -36.57
C GLU A 73 -17.94 26.02 -37.41
N VAL A 74 -17.65 24.72 -37.27
CA VAL A 74 -18.44 23.64 -37.89
C VAL A 74 -19.85 23.59 -37.29
N ASP A 75 -20.00 23.89 -36.00
CA ASP A 75 -21.30 24.01 -35.34
C ASP A 75 -22.06 25.26 -35.84
N GLN A 76 -21.39 26.40 -36.05
CA GLN A 76 -22.00 27.61 -36.62
C GLN A 76 -22.38 27.46 -38.11
N GLU A 77 -21.55 26.81 -38.94
CA GLU A 77 -21.87 26.51 -40.34
C GLU A 77 -22.96 25.42 -40.48
N ASN A 78 -23.13 24.54 -39.48
CA ASN A 78 -24.24 23.58 -39.43
C ASN A 78 -25.56 24.22 -38.98
N GLU A 79 -25.52 25.22 -38.11
CA GLU A 79 -26.70 25.96 -37.62
C GLU A 79 -27.35 26.79 -38.75
N GLU A 80 -26.57 27.44 -39.62
CA GLU A 80 -27.12 28.21 -40.75
C GLU A 80 -27.72 27.34 -41.88
N LYS A 81 -27.39 26.03 -41.93
CA LYS A 81 -27.91 25.10 -42.95
C LYS A 81 -28.93 24.08 -42.45
N ARG A 82 -29.32 24.12 -41.17
CA ARG A 82 -30.34 23.22 -40.60
C ARG A 82 -31.42 23.98 -39.84
N SER A 83 -32.19 24.77 -40.57
CA SER A 83 -33.63 24.79 -40.27
C SER A 83 -34.22 23.49 -40.83
N GLU A 84 -35.02 22.83 -40.00
CA GLU A 84 -35.92 21.70 -40.27
C GLU A 84 -35.38 20.30 -39.90
N GLU A 85 -35.68 19.98 -38.63
CA GLU A 85 -36.25 18.70 -38.19
C GLU A 85 -35.42 17.43 -38.42
N GLU A 86 -34.48 17.10 -37.50
CA GLU A 86 -34.14 15.71 -37.05
C GLU A 86 -32.87 15.57 -36.16
N LYS A 87 -32.39 16.59 -35.43
CA LYS A 87 -31.10 16.52 -34.69
C LYS A 87 -31.10 16.76 -33.19
N SER A 88 -32.14 16.35 -32.46
CA SER A 88 -32.15 16.46 -30.98
C SER A 88 -31.69 15.19 -30.24
N ALA A 89 -31.90 14.00 -30.83
CA ALA A 89 -31.68 12.73 -30.12
C ALA A 89 -30.23 12.21 -30.19
N GLY A 90 -29.57 12.36 -31.36
CA GLY A 90 -28.23 11.81 -31.62
C GLY A 90 -27.10 12.50 -30.84
N ASP A 91 -27.10 13.84 -30.78
CA ASP A 91 -26.06 14.60 -30.07
C ASP A 91 -26.20 14.49 -28.55
N SER A 92 -27.43 14.42 -28.03
CA SER A 92 -27.68 14.09 -26.63
C SER A 92 -27.21 12.67 -26.28
N GLN A 93 -27.39 11.69 -27.17
CA GLN A 93 -26.91 10.32 -26.97
C GLN A 93 -25.38 10.23 -27.01
N LEU A 94 -24.73 10.90 -27.95
CA LEU A 94 -23.25 10.94 -28.04
C LEU A 94 -22.62 11.66 -26.85
N HIS A 95 -23.21 12.77 -26.40
CA HIS A 95 -22.77 13.46 -25.20
C HIS A 95 -22.97 12.57 -23.95
N MET A 96 -24.09 11.87 -23.86
CA MET A 96 -24.34 10.93 -22.76
C MET A 96 -23.39 9.72 -22.79
N SER A 97 -23.04 9.20 -23.98
CA SER A 97 -22.08 8.10 -24.09
C SER A 97 -20.66 8.55 -23.71
N LEU A 98 -20.28 9.78 -24.06
CA LEU A 98 -19.01 10.36 -23.64
C LEU A 98 -18.96 10.55 -22.11
N LEU A 99 -20.03 11.07 -21.51
CA LEU A 99 -20.13 11.23 -20.06
C LEU A 99 -20.09 9.90 -19.32
N THR A 100 -20.79 8.88 -19.81
CA THR A 100 -20.77 7.54 -19.20
C THR A 100 -19.41 6.86 -19.33
N ALA A 101 -18.70 7.05 -20.44
CA ALA A 101 -17.32 6.58 -20.61
C ALA A 101 -16.34 7.30 -19.66
N ARG A 102 -16.48 8.61 -19.49
CA ARG A 102 -15.66 9.37 -18.51
C ARG A 102 -15.96 8.93 -17.08
N LEU A 103 -17.23 8.76 -16.75
CA LEU A 103 -17.66 8.32 -15.43
C LEU A 103 -17.18 6.89 -15.14
N SER A 104 -17.25 5.97 -16.10
CA SER A 104 -16.72 4.61 -15.94
C SER A 104 -15.20 4.62 -15.77
N HIS A 105 -14.49 5.48 -16.50
CA HIS A 105 -13.05 5.66 -16.34
C HIS A 105 -12.67 6.14 -14.92
N VAL A 106 -13.33 7.19 -14.41
CA VAL A 106 -13.11 7.69 -13.04
C VAL A 106 -13.45 6.62 -11.99
N LYS A 107 -14.56 5.89 -12.18
CA LYS A 107 -14.91 4.76 -11.29
C LYS A 107 -13.86 3.66 -11.30
N ASN A 108 -13.29 3.33 -12.46
CA ASN A 108 -12.24 2.33 -12.56
C ASN A 108 -10.94 2.80 -11.88
N LEU A 109 -10.61 4.09 -12.00
CA LEU A 109 -9.47 4.69 -11.29
C LEU A 109 -9.67 4.63 -9.78
N LEU A 110 -10.86 4.96 -9.29
CA LEU A 110 -11.20 4.87 -7.87
C LEU A 110 -11.10 3.42 -7.36
N ARG A 111 -11.59 2.45 -8.14
CA ARG A 111 -11.44 1.02 -7.81
C ARG A 111 -9.98 0.59 -7.76
N ALA A 112 -9.15 1.05 -8.70
CA ALA A 112 -7.73 0.75 -8.68
C ALA A 112 -7.06 1.32 -7.42
N HIS A 113 -7.39 2.56 -7.03
CA HIS A 113 -6.90 3.16 -5.79
C HIS A 113 -7.35 2.37 -4.56
N HIS A 114 -8.62 1.96 -4.50
CA HIS A 114 -9.14 1.13 -3.42
C HIS A 114 -8.37 -0.20 -3.27
N LEU A 115 -8.07 -0.86 -4.40
CA LEU A 115 -7.34 -2.13 -4.40
C LEU A 115 -5.87 -1.98 -4.01
N ILE A 116 -5.22 -0.86 -4.38
CA ILE A 116 -3.81 -0.61 -4.10
C ILE A 116 -3.62 -0.08 -2.67
N GLY A 117 -4.44 0.89 -2.27
CA GLY A 117 -4.33 1.57 -0.97
C GLY A 117 -5.07 0.87 0.17
N GLY A 118 -6.06 0.02 -0.13
CA GLY A 118 -6.85 -0.69 0.87
C GLY A 118 -7.84 0.19 1.66
N TYR A 119 -7.96 1.47 1.32
CA TYR A 119 -8.92 2.38 1.94
C TYR A 119 -9.49 3.41 0.96
N ASP A 120 -10.72 3.86 1.25
CA ASP A 120 -11.36 5.00 0.60
C ASP A 120 -11.43 6.21 1.54
N ILE A 121 -11.30 7.41 0.97
CA ILE A 121 -11.36 8.67 1.71
C ILE A 121 -12.64 9.39 1.32
N THR A 122 -13.43 9.78 2.32
CA THR A 122 -14.63 10.60 2.13
C THR A 122 -14.62 11.82 3.04
N GLU A 123 -14.95 12.99 2.49
CA GLU A 123 -15.08 14.20 3.29
C GLU A 123 -16.34 14.16 4.13
N THR A 124 -16.21 14.57 5.39
CA THR A 124 -17.32 14.63 6.36
C THR A 124 -17.39 16.02 6.99
N ARG A 125 -18.57 16.36 7.54
CA ARG A 125 -18.79 17.61 8.30
C ARG A 125 -18.45 18.90 7.52
N ARG A 126 -18.79 18.95 6.23
CA ARG A 126 -18.53 20.11 5.35
C ARG A 126 -17.05 20.50 5.29
N GLY A 127 -16.16 19.51 5.14
CA GLY A 127 -14.71 19.72 4.99
C GLY A 127 -13.94 19.87 6.31
N LYS A 128 -14.59 19.67 7.46
CA LYS A 128 -13.92 19.71 8.78
C LYS A 128 -13.39 18.35 9.22
N GLY A 129 -13.86 17.26 8.61
CA GLY A 129 -13.44 15.91 8.93
C GLY A 129 -13.27 15.05 7.70
N VAL A 130 -12.59 13.93 7.88
CA VAL A 130 -12.35 12.91 6.85
C VAL A 130 -12.69 11.55 7.43
N CYS A 131 -13.39 10.72 6.67
CA CYS A 131 -13.67 9.34 7.01
C CYS A 131 -12.87 8.41 6.11
N PHE A 132 -12.11 7.52 6.75
CA PHE A 132 -11.36 6.46 6.11
C PHE A 132 -12.16 5.16 6.19
N SER A 133 -12.44 4.55 5.04
CA SER A 133 -13.13 3.27 4.92
C SER A 133 -12.12 2.21 4.52
N ILE A 134 -11.67 1.39 5.48
CA ILE A 134 -10.63 0.38 5.32
C ILE A 134 -11.29 -0.95 4.98
N ALA A 135 -11.01 -1.47 3.78
CA ALA A 135 -11.49 -2.78 3.38
C ALA A 135 -10.51 -3.87 3.84
N THR A 136 -11.06 -4.93 4.44
CA THR A 136 -10.29 -6.12 4.79
C THR A 136 -10.40 -7.16 3.70
N ALA A 137 -9.31 -7.90 3.48
CA ALA A 137 -9.23 -8.93 2.46
C ALA A 137 -8.57 -10.19 2.99
N PHE A 138 -9.03 -11.34 2.50
CA PHE A 138 -8.47 -12.65 2.79
C PHE A 138 -8.63 -13.54 1.55
N GLU A 139 -7.56 -14.20 1.12
CA GLU A 139 -7.53 -15.10 -0.05
C GLU A 139 -8.24 -14.52 -1.28
N ASP A 140 -7.78 -13.34 -1.72
CA ASP A 140 -8.29 -12.61 -2.89
C ASP A 140 -9.76 -12.18 -2.83
N ARG A 141 -10.36 -12.20 -1.63
CA ARG A 141 -11.74 -11.74 -1.39
C ARG A 141 -11.77 -10.61 -0.40
N THR A 142 -12.49 -9.55 -0.75
CA THR A 142 -12.86 -8.51 0.20
C THR A 142 -13.96 -9.02 1.13
N LEU A 143 -13.82 -8.79 2.43
CA LEU A 143 -14.71 -9.32 3.45
C LEU A 143 -15.54 -8.20 4.08
N GLU A 144 -14.93 -7.43 4.99
CA GLU A 144 -15.62 -6.40 5.75
C GLU A 144 -14.92 -5.05 5.62
N THR A 145 -15.69 -3.97 5.74
CA THR A 145 -15.18 -2.60 5.71
C THR A 145 -15.35 -1.93 7.07
N TYR A 146 -14.27 -1.36 7.59
CA TYR A 146 -14.23 -0.63 8.85
C TYR A 146 -14.01 0.85 8.58
N ASN A 147 -14.73 1.70 9.29
CA ASN A 147 -14.77 3.13 9.07
C ASN A 147 -14.19 3.87 10.28
N VAL A 148 -13.35 4.86 10.01
CA VAL A 148 -12.76 5.76 11.01
C VAL A 148 -12.94 7.20 10.57
N GLU A 149 -13.77 7.95 11.28
CA GLU A 149 -13.96 9.39 11.08
C GLU A 149 -12.99 10.17 11.95
N MET A 150 -12.26 11.11 11.34
CA MET A 150 -11.24 11.96 11.96
C MET A 150 -11.58 13.43 11.77
N ASP A 151 -11.30 14.26 12.77
CA ASP A 151 -11.41 15.73 12.71
C ASP A 151 -10.05 16.35 12.38
N LEU A 152 -10.02 17.31 11.44
CA LEU A 152 -8.81 17.99 10.97
C LEU A 152 -8.67 19.41 11.55
N ALA A 153 -9.62 19.89 12.35
CA ALA A 153 -9.75 21.31 12.65
C ALA A 153 -8.57 21.94 13.43
N ARG A 154 -7.88 21.20 14.33
CA ARG A 154 -6.72 21.69 15.11
C ARG A 154 -5.78 20.60 15.61
N THR A 155 -6.35 19.56 16.18
CA THR A 155 -5.64 18.35 16.62
C THR A 155 -6.33 17.19 15.94
N MET A 156 -5.60 16.38 15.18
CA MET A 156 -6.19 15.19 14.58
C MET A 156 -6.74 14.33 15.71
N ARG A 157 -8.06 14.07 15.68
CA ARG A 157 -8.74 13.22 16.68
C ARG A 157 -9.72 12.29 15.99
N ILE A 158 -9.78 11.05 16.45
CA ILE A 158 -10.80 10.08 16.04
C ILE A 158 -12.12 10.51 16.67
N CYS A 159 -13.14 10.73 15.85
CA CYS A 159 -14.46 11.13 16.28
C CYS A 159 -15.44 9.97 16.41
N ARG A 160 -15.43 9.08 15.41
CA ARG A 160 -16.34 7.92 15.32
C ARG A 160 -15.60 6.78 14.64
N HIS A 161 -15.84 5.56 15.09
CA HIS A 161 -15.34 4.36 14.44
C HIS A 161 -16.27 3.18 14.70
N ASN A 162 -16.20 2.16 13.85
CA ASN A 162 -16.80 0.85 14.08
C ASN A 162 -15.75 -0.24 14.36
N ILE A 163 -14.53 0.15 14.73
CA ILE A 163 -13.44 -0.77 15.05
C ILE A 163 -13.77 -1.56 16.32
N PRO A 164 -13.57 -2.88 16.33
CA PRO A 164 -13.80 -3.69 17.52
C PRO A 164 -12.97 -3.25 18.74
N PRO A 165 -13.53 -3.31 19.96
CA PRO A 165 -12.93 -2.71 21.16
C PRO A 165 -11.62 -3.38 21.60
N PHE A 166 -11.35 -4.59 21.14
CA PHE A 166 -10.13 -5.34 21.44
C PHE A 166 -8.93 -4.92 20.58
N ILE A 167 -9.14 -4.12 19.52
CA ILE A 167 -8.04 -3.55 18.73
C ILE A 167 -7.60 -2.26 19.42
N PRO A 168 -6.29 -2.08 19.70
CA PRO A 168 -5.78 -0.98 20.52
C PRO A 168 -5.72 0.35 19.74
N LEU A 169 -6.87 0.84 19.27
CA LEU A 169 -6.99 2.00 18.40
C LEU A 169 -6.37 3.27 19.01
N GLU A 170 -6.60 3.51 20.30
CA GLU A 170 -6.06 4.67 21.01
C GLU A 170 -4.53 4.65 21.10
N ARG A 171 -3.93 3.46 21.29
CA ARG A 171 -2.46 3.32 21.33
C ARG A 171 -1.86 3.55 19.96
N LEU A 172 -2.45 2.93 18.92
CA LEU A 172 -2.05 3.15 17.53
C LEU A 172 -2.14 4.63 17.15
N ALA A 173 -3.18 5.32 17.63
CA ALA A 173 -3.32 6.75 17.40
C ALA A 173 -2.27 7.57 18.19
N GLN A 174 -1.88 7.19 19.40
CA GLN A 174 -0.85 7.94 20.12
C GLN A 174 0.53 7.86 19.47
N GLU A 175 0.86 6.73 18.85
CA GLU A 175 2.18 6.47 18.26
C GLU A 175 2.41 7.24 16.96
N ASN A 176 1.46 7.16 16.02
CA ASN A 176 1.69 7.60 14.64
C ASN A 176 0.76 8.74 14.17
N PHE A 177 -0.31 9.07 14.89
CA PHE A 177 -1.42 9.87 14.36
C PHE A 177 -1.12 11.34 14.11
N GLN A 178 -0.09 11.91 14.75
CA GLN A 178 0.35 13.29 14.51
C GLN A 178 1.55 13.38 13.56
N SER A 179 2.30 12.28 13.42
CA SER A 179 3.54 12.24 12.66
C SER A 179 3.32 11.68 11.26
N ASP A 180 2.56 10.59 11.16
CA ASP A 180 2.30 9.85 9.92
C ASP A 180 0.95 9.10 9.96
N ILE A 181 -0.05 9.68 9.28
CA ILE A 181 -1.39 9.10 9.15
C ILE A 181 -1.35 7.80 8.34
N MET A 182 -0.44 7.69 7.37
CA MET A 182 -0.33 6.50 6.52
C MET A 182 0.16 5.32 7.34
N ALA A 183 1.21 5.51 8.15
CA ALA A 183 1.69 4.48 9.06
C ALA A 183 0.62 4.04 10.08
N PHE A 184 -0.21 4.97 10.55
CA PHE A 184 -1.37 4.64 11.38
C PHE A 184 -2.38 3.75 10.63
N LEU A 185 -2.77 4.13 9.40
CA LEU A 185 -3.72 3.38 8.58
C LEU A 185 -3.20 1.99 8.21
N ASP A 186 -1.91 1.88 7.90
CA ASP A 186 -1.26 0.61 7.58
C ASP A 186 -1.25 -0.31 8.81
N SER A 187 -0.88 0.20 9.98
CA SER A 187 -0.91 -0.56 11.23
C SER A 187 -2.32 -1.03 11.58
N LEU A 188 -3.30 -0.14 11.47
CA LEU A 188 -4.70 -0.47 11.71
C LEU A 188 -5.22 -1.50 10.70
N SER A 189 -4.88 -1.35 9.42
CA SER A 189 -5.22 -2.29 8.35
C SER A 189 -4.66 -3.68 8.64
N MET A 190 -3.41 -3.79 9.09
CA MET A 190 -2.81 -5.08 9.47
C MET A 190 -3.59 -5.76 10.62
N HIS A 191 -3.94 -5.02 11.68
CA HIS A 191 -4.73 -5.58 12.79
C HIS A 191 -6.12 -6.06 12.34
N LEU A 192 -6.79 -5.26 11.51
CA LEU A 192 -8.11 -5.60 10.99
C LEU A 192 -8.06 -6.81 10.05
N ASN A 193 -7.11 -6.84 9.11
CA ASN A 193 -6.92 -7.97 8.20
C ASN A 193 -6.59 -9.25 8.96
N ALA A 194 -5.71 -9.18 9.96
CA ALA A 194 -5.38 -10.32 10.81
C ALA A 194 -6.58 -10.87 11.58
N TYR A 195 -7.37 -9.98 12.19
CA TYR A 195 -8.58 -10.36 12.90
C TYR A 195 -9.62 -11.00 11.96
N VAL A 196 -9.96 -10.32 10.86
CA VAL A 196 -10.97 -10.79 9.91
C VAL A 196 -10.52 -12.08 9.23
N GLY A 197 -9.23 -12.19 8.86
CA GLY A 197 -8.63 -13.40 8.31
C GLY A 197 -8.76 -14.59 9.26
N ARG A 198 -8.39 -14.44 10.54
CA ARG A 198 -8.56 -15.51 11.55
C ARG A 198 -10.02 -15.90 11.72
N ARG A 199 -10.93 -14.93 11.79
CA ARG A 199 -12.38 -15.21 11.89
C ARG A 199 -12.90 -15.94 10.64
N GLN A 200 -12.40 -15.58 9.46
CA GLN A 200 -12.76 -16.26 8.22
C GLN A 200 -12.23 -17.69 8.18
N GLN A 201 -10.99 -17.93 8.64
CA GLN A 201 -10.45 -19.29 8.78
C GLN A 201 -11.35 -20.15 9.68
N VAL A 202 -11.80 -19.62 10.83
CA VAL A 202 -12.73 -20.34 11.73
C VAL A 202 -14.04 -20.70 11.02
N ARG A 203 -14.63 -19.76 10.28
CA ARG A 203 -15.84 -20.01 9.50
C ARG A 203 -15.62 -21.11 8.46
N LEU A 204 -14.52 -21.03 7.70
CA LEU A 204 -14.16 -22.04 6.70
C LEU A 204 -13.91 -23.41 7.32
N ILE A 205 -13.28 -23.49 8.49
CA ILE A 205 -13.06 -24.75 9.20
C ILE A 205 -14.40 -25.37 9.60
N GLN A 206 -15.32 -24.56 10.12
CA GLN A 206 -16.64 -25.03 10.47
C GLN A 206 -17.36 -25.55 9.21
N GLU A 207 -17.47 -24.73 8.17
CA GLU A 207 -18.18 -25.07 6.92
C GLU A 207 -17.62 -26.30 6.19
N LEU A 208 -16.29 -26.41 6.07
CA LEU A 208 -15.64 -27.44 5.26
C LEU A 208 -15.41 -28.76 6.01
N PHE A 209 -15.38 -28.75 7.35
CA PHE A 209 -15.00 -29.90 8.17
C PHE A 209 -16.05 -30.28 9.22
N HIS A 210 -17.32 -29.96 9.01
CA HIS A 210 -18.44 -30.23 9.95
C HIS A 210 -18.49 -31.67 10.52
N GLY A 211 -17.89 -32.68 9.88
CA GLY A 211 -17.80 -34.07 10.39
C GLY A 211 -16.47 -34.46 11.06
N SER A 212 -15.39 -33.76 10.73
CA SER A 212 -13.99 -34.16 10.96
C SER A 212 -13.31 -33.32 12.03
N VAL A 213 -13.56 -32.01 11.99
CA VAL A 213 -12.91 -31.02 12.84
C VAL A 213 -13.99 -30.13 13.45
N LYS A 214 -14.03 -30.11 14.79
CA LYS A 214 -14.94 -29.24 15.53
C LYS A 214 -14.16 -28.13 16.23
N VAL A 215 -14.52 -26.88 15.96
CA VAL A 215 -14.05 -25.74 16.75
C VAL A 215 -14.73 -25.80 18.11
N LEU A 216 -13.94 -26.02 19.17
CA LEU A 216 -14.44 -26.09 20.55
C LEU A 216 -14.50 -24.72 21.18
N GLU A 217 -13.42 -23.94 21.06
CA GLU A 217 -13.30 -22.62 21.66
C GLU A 217 -12.62 -21.66 20.69
N SER A 218 -13.12 -20.42 20.69
CA SER A 218 -12.51 -19.28 20.01
C SER A 218 -12.81 -18.04 20.85
N ASN A 219 -11.78 -17.26 21.17
CA ASN A 219 -11.97 -15.98 21.85
C ASN A 219 -12.43 -14.90 20.85
N ALA A 220 -12.89 -13.74 21.35
CA ALA A 220 -13.44 -12.67 20.51
C ALA A 220 -12.47 -12.14 19.43
N LEU A 221 -11.16 -12.19 19.72
CA LEU A 221 -10.07 -11.82 18.81
C LEU A 221 -9.67 -12.92 17.82
N CYS A 222 -10.21 -14.14 17.98
CA CYS A 222 -9.74 -15.36 17.33
C CYS A 222 -8.22 -15.57 17.48
N SER A 223 -7.63 -15.14 18.60
CA SER A 223 -6.21 -15.31 18.92
C SER A 223 -5.88 -16.63 19.59
N ILE A 224 -6.89 -17.35 20.09
CA ILE A 224 -6.75 -18.73 20.58
C ILE A 224 -7.88 -19.53 19.93
N LEU A 225 -7.51 -20.61 19.25
CA LEU A 225 -8.44 -21.55 18.63
C LEU A 225 -8.16 -22.95 19.15
N VAL A 226 -9.16 -23.58 19.75
CA VAL A 226 -9.10 -24.98 20.17
C VAL A 226 -9.93 -25.81 19.21
N LEU A 227 -9.28 -26.72 18.51
CA LEU A 227 -9.86 -27.60 17.51
C LEU A 227 -9.83 -29.04 18.04
N ARG A 228 -10.93 -29.76 17.85
CA ARG A 228 -10.96 -31.21 18.02
C ARG A 228 -10.96 -31.86 16.65
N CYS A 229 -9.91 -32.60 16.34
CA CYS A 229 -9.75 -33.34 15.11
C CYS A 229 -10.04 -34.82 15.35
N ARG A 230 -10.90 -35.42 14.52
CA ARG A 230 -11.14 -36.86 14.50
C ARG A 230 -10.22 -37.51 13.47
N GLN A 231 -9.48 -38.54 13.88
CA GLN A 231 -8.58 -39.27 12.99
C GLN A 231 -9.34 -40.31 12.16
N VAL A 232 -8.84 -40.62 10.96
CA VAL A 232 -9.31 -41.74 10.14
C VAL A 232 -9.02 -43.05 10.86
N GLY A 233 -10.05 -43.89 11.06
CA GLY A 233 -9.89 -45.28 11.48
C GLY A 233 -10.37 -45.62 12.90
N GLU A 234 -10.42 -44.66 13.84
CA GLU A 234 -10.86 -44.95 15.21
C GLU A 234 -11.89 -43.95 15.75
N LYS A 235 -13.02 -44.48 16.25
CA LYS A 235 -14.10 -43.68 16.84
C LYS A 235 -13.74 -43.03 18.20
N LYS A 236 -12.56 -43.33 18.76
CA LYS A 236 -12.17 -42.95 20.13
C LYS A 236 -10.93 -42.05 20.22
N ALA A 237 -10.01 -42.09 19.26
CA ALA A 237 -8.83 -41.21 19.26
C ALA A 237 -9.19 -39.84 18.66
N ALA A 238 -9.37 -38.83 19.51
CA ALA A 238 -9.53 -37.44 19.10
C ALA A 238 -8.28 -36.65 19.50
N ALA A 239 -7.67 -35.95 18.54
CA ALA A 239 -6.58 -35.03 18.80
C ALA A 239 -7.14 -33.63 19.10
N LEU A 240 -6.60 -32.98 20.12
CA LEU A 240 -6.87 -31.60 20.47
C LEU A 240 -5.76 -30.72 19.93
N CYS A 241 -6.05 -29.86 18.97
CA CYS A 241 -5.10 -28.89 18.42
C CYS A 241 -5.44 -27.51 18.96
N THR A 242 -4.51 -26.88 19.68
CA THR A 242 -4.63 -25.49 20.14
C THR A 242 -3.70 -24.62 19.31
N LEU A 243 -4.28 -23.60 18.68
CA LEU A 243 -3.58 -22.61 17.87
C LEU A 243 -3.57 -21.28 18.62
N GLU A 244 -2.37 -20.79 18.95
CA GLU A 244 -2.15 -19.51 19.62
C GLU A 244 -1.55 -18.51 18.62
N TYR A 245 -2.22 -17.37 18.46
CA TYR A 245 -1.80 -16.26 17.60
C TYR A 245 -1.29 -15.13 18.50
N GLY A 246 0.02 -15.15 18.77
CA GLY A 246 0.66 -14.17 19.66
C GLY A 246 0.76 -12.78 19.03
N ASP A 247 0.92 -12.71 17.70
CA ASP A 247 0.97 -11.45 16.97
C ASP A 247 -0.43 -11.04 16.46
N PRO A 248 -1.00 -9.91 16.93
CA PRO A 248 -2.32 -9.46 16.52
C PRO A 248 -2.37 -8.96 15.07
N THR A 249 -1.23 -8.75 14.42
CA THR A 249 -1.10 -8.30 13.02
C THR A 249 -0.98 -9.43 12.01
N ARG A 250 -0.91 -10.69 12.47
CA ARG A 250 -0.73 -11.86 11.60
C ARG A 250 -1.95 -12.78 11.59
N CYS A 251 -2.19 -13.39 10.43
CA CYS A 251 -3.19 -14.44 10.22
C CYS A 251 -2.69 -15.86 10.54
N LEU A 252 -1.40 -16.02 10.82
CA LEU A 252 -0.75 -17.32 11.07
C LEU A 252 -0.54 -17.53 12.57
N PRO A 253 -0.71 -18.76 13.08
CA PRO A 253 -0.46 -19.07 14.47
C PRO A 253 1.04 -18.94 14.77
N THR A 254 1.34 -18.47 15.97
CA THR A 254 2.71 -18.35 16.49
C THR A 254 3.13 -19.62 17.22
N ARG A 255 2.16 -20.30 17.84
CA ARG A 255 2.38 -21.53 18.58
C ARG A 255 1.21 -22.48 18.35
N VAL A 256 1.56 -23.74 18.19
CA VAL A 256 0.63 -24.83 17.94
C VAL A 256 0.95 -25.93 18.93
N THR A 257 -0.04 -26.34 19.73
CA THR A 257 0.09 -27.49 20.62
C THR A 257 -0.92 -28.55 20.21
N ILE A 258 -0.48 -29.80 20.17
CA ILE A 258 -1.33 -30.93 19.78
C ILE A 258 -1.27 -31.95 20.89
N ASP A 259 -2.41 -32.18 21.53
CA ASP A 259 -2.56 -33.15 22.61
C ASP A 259 -3.42 -34.32 22.11
N SER A 260 -2.98 -35.55 22.38
CA SER A 260 -3.73 -36.79 22.08
C SER A 260 -3.82 -37.66 23.33
N GLU A 261 -4.90 -38.45 23.46
CA GLU A 261 -5.07 -39.38 24.57
C GLU A 261 -4.00 -40.50 24.57
N GLU A 262 -3.40 -40.78 23.41
CA GLU A 262 -2.25 -41.70 23.27
C GLU A 262 -0.92 -40.92 23.27
N LYS A 263 -0.26 -40.90 24.44
CA LYS A 263 1.04 -40.24 24.66
C LYS A 263 2.21 -40.82 23.84
N THR A 264 2.02 -41.96 23.19
CA THR A 264 3.03 -42.60 22.31
C THR A 264 3.10 -41.98 20.92
N LEU A 265 2.12 -41.15 20.55
CA LEU A 265 2.05 -40.53 19.23
C LEU A 265 2.69 -39.14 19.18
N THR A 266 2.75 -38.41 20.30
CA THR A 266 3.21 -37.01 20.35
C THR A 266 4.67 -36.82 19.93
N ASP A 267 5.49 -37.87 20.04
CA ASP A 267 6.91 -37.88 19.66
C ASP A 267 7.17 -38.37 18.22
N SER A 268 6.13 -38.72 17.45
CA SER A 268 6.29 -39.16 16.06
C SER A 268 6.66 -37.98 15.13
N PRO A 269 7.59 -38.15 14.18
CA PRO A 269 8.01 -37.09 13.25
C PRO A 269 6.85 -36.48 12.45
N GLN A 270 5.77 -37.24 12.27
CA GLN A 270 4.56 -36.81 11.57
C GLN A 270 3.85 -35.62 12.25
N TRP A 271 3.93 -35.51 13.59
CA TRP A 271 3.30 -34.39 14.30
C TRP A 271 4.13 -33.11 14.23
N ASN A 272 5.45 -33.23 14.15
CA ASN A 272 6.32 -32.09 13.88
C ASN A 272 6.08 -31.53 12.47
N GLU A 273 5.83 -32.40 11.48
CA GLU A 273 5.41 -31.98 10.13
C GLU A 273 4.06 -31.24 10.16
N ILE A 274 3.07 -31.79 10.87
CA ILE A 274 1.74 -31.15 11.01
C ILE A 274 1.86 -29.80 11.73
N GLN A 275 2.67 -29.73 12.79
CA GLN A 275 2.90 -28.51 13.54
C GLN A 275 3.56 -27.44 12.66
N ALA A 276 4.59 -27.82 11.90
CA ALA A 276 5.24 -26.93 10.92
C ALA A 276 4.25 -26.44 9.87
N LEU A 277 3.39 -27.32 9.36
CA LEU A 277 2.37 -26.97 8.36
C LEU A 277 1.40 -25.89 8.88
N PHE A 278 0.94 -25.98 10.13
CA PHE A 278 0.09 -24.95 10.73
C PHE A 278 0.82 -23.61 10.95
N LEU A 279 2.14 -23.62 11.16
CA LEU A 279 2.93 -22.40 11.29
C LEU A 279 3.18 -21.71 9.94
N GLU A 280 3.30 -22.49 8.87
CA GLU A 280 3.58 -21.97 7.51
C GLU A 280 2.32 -21.62 6.72
N THR A 281 1.20 -22.30 6.99
CA THR A 281 -0.04 -22.15 6.21
C THR A 281 -1.25 -21.77 7.07
N PRO A 282 -2.23 -21.03 6.53
CA PRO A 282 -3.49 -20.74 7.22
C PRO A 282 -4.18 -22.03 7.70
N ALA A 283 -4.85 -21.98 8.86
CA ALA A 283 -5.33 -23.17 9.55
C ALA A 283 -6.30 -24.03 8.72
N HIS A 284 -7.17 -23.40 7.90
CA HIS A 284 -8.08 -24.13 7.03
C HIS A 284 -7.34 -24.80 5.86
N GLN A 285 -6.29 -24.18 5.30
CA GLN A 285 -5.47 -24.78 4.26
C GLN A 285 -4.62 -25.92 4.80
N ALA A 286 -4.02 -25.75 5.98
CA ALA A 286 -3.30 -26.81 6.68
C ALA A 286 -4.20 -28.05 6.87
N LEU A 287 -5.42 -27.85 7.37
CA LEU A 287 -6.39 -28.95 7.52
C LEU A 287 -6.81 -29.57 6.18
N LEU A 288 -6.92 -28.78 5.11
CA LEU A 288 -7.21 -29.30 3.78
C LEU A 288 -6.07 -30.17 3.23
N ALA A 289 -4.82 -29.76 3.46
CA ALA A 289 -3.64 -30.54 3.08
C ALA A 289 -3.57 -31.85 3.89
N ILE A 290 -3.78 -31.78 5.20
CA ILE A 290 -3.81 -32.97 6.07
C ILE A 290 -4.94 -33.94 5.65
N ARG A 291 -6.11 -33.41 5.24
CA ARG A 291 -7.20 -34.24 4.71
C ARG A 291 -6.84 -34.90 3.37
N ARG A 292 -6.13 -34.19 2.48
CA ARG A 292 -5.66 -34.74 1.19
C ARG A 292 -4.64 -35.85 1.38
N GLU A 293 -3.85 -35.81 2.45
CA GLU A 293 -2.92 -36.86 2.84
C GLU A 293 -3.60 -38.04 3.59
N GLU A 294 -4.94 -38.09 3.63
CA GLU A 294 -5.75 -39.09 4.36
C GLU A 294 -5.47 -39.16 5.88
N ARG A 295 -4.90 -38.09 6.48
CA ARG A 295 -4.55 -38.04 7.90
C ARG A 295 -5.73 -37.61 8.80
N ILE A 296 -6.81 -37.04 8.22
CA ILE A 296 -8.06 -36.65 8.89
C ILE A 296 -9.25 -37.14 8.04
N ALA A 297 -10.31 -37.68 8.68
CA ALA A 297 -11.51 -38.25 8.03
C ALA A 297 -12.58 -37.22 7.76
#